data_AF-A0A2V6BLK8-F1
#
_entry.id   AF-A0A2V6BLK8-F1
#
_cell.length_a   1.000
_cell.length_b   1.000
_cell.length_c   1.000
_cell.angle_alpha   90.00
_cell.angle_beta   90.00
_cell.angle_gamma   90.00
#
_symmetry.space_group_name_H-M   'P 1'
#
loop_
_entity.id
_entity.type
_entity.pdbx_description
1 polymer ?
#
loop_
_entity_poly.entity_id
_entity_poly.type
_entity_poly.pdbx_seq_one_letter_code
_entity_poly.pdbx_strand_id
1 'polypeptide(L)'
;MFRSRSIKHARLLIRHAEKLIRYRCDVLSDAALADLRRQIETLERSIKERDLPGVRENSERLDALVAEHSPSHREAGWRENCEVILVAIVVAVGVRSYFIQPFKIPTGSMQPTLNGIIGHPSTKPAPNILRQIAEFFILGRNYINVVAPEDESIREIVEQKYLFFFTWSRIVTDRGAHLVYAPDATLGHDFQV
;
A
#
# COMPACT_ATOMS: atom_id res chain seq x y z
N MET A 1 -17.28 8.51 37.10
CA MET A 1 -16.14 8.25 38.01
C MET A 1 -15.07 7.44 37.27
N PHE A 2 -13.95 8.06 36.89
CA PHE A 2 -12.88 7.40 36.13
C PHE A 2 -12.15 6.38 37.02
N ARG A 3 -12.28 5.08 36.73
CA ARG A 3 -11.50 4.04 37.41
C ARG A 3 -10.05 4.06 36.95
N SER A 4 -9.10 3.82 37.87
CA SER A 4 -7.66 3.69 37.57
C SER A 4 -7.41 2.68 36.44
N ARG A 5 -6.45 2.99 35.55
CA ARG A 5 -6.06 2.13 34.41
C ARG A 5 -5.70 0.72 34.86
N SER A 6 -4.99 0.58 35.99
CA SER A 6 -4.59 -0.71 36.56
C SER A 6 -5.79 -1.58 36.93
N ILE A 7 -6.84 -0.99 37.52
CA ILE A 7 -8.07 -1.72 37.91
C ILE A 7 -8.84 -2.18 36.67
N LYS A 8 -8.84 -1.36 35.60
CA LYS A 8 -9.48 -1.76 34.33
C LYS A 8 -8.78 -2.96 33.72
N HIS A 9 -7.44 -2.94 33.69
CA HIS A 9 -6.62 -4.05 33.19
C HIS A 9 -6.81 -5.32 34.03
N ALA A 10 -6.76 -5.21 35.35
CA ALA A 10 -6.99 -6.36 36.24
C ALA A 10 -8.36 -7.02 36.01
N ARG A 11 -9.43 -6.23 35.81
CA ARG A 11 -10.76 -6.77 35.47
C ARG A 11 -10.88 -7.37 34.09
N LEU A 12 -10.08 -6.89 33.14
CA LEU A 12 -10.02 -7.49 31.81
C LEU A 12 -9.33 -8.86 31.94
N LEU A 13 -8.24 -8.92 32.68
CA LEU A 13 -7.47 -10.14 32.94
C LEU A 13 -8.29 -11.21 33.68
N ILE A 14 -9.06 -10.84 34.72
CA ILE A 14 -10.01 -11.76 35.38
C ILE A 14 -10.98 -12.36 34.36
N ARG A 15 -11.60 -11.54 33.49
CA ARG A 15 -12.50 -12.02 32.45
C ARG A 15 -11.82 -12.96 31.46
N HIS A 16 -10.56 -12.73 31.12
CA HIS A 16 -9.77 -13.64 30.29
C HIS A 16 -9.52 -14.98 31.00
N ALA A 17 -9.15 -14.96 32.29
CA ALA A 17 -8.93 -16.16 33.08
C ALA A 17 -10.23 -16.99 33.25
N GLU A 18 -11.36 -16.33 33.54
CA GLU A 18 -12.67 -16.98 33.59
C GLU A 18 -13.05 -17.63 32.25
N LYS A 19 -12.76 -16.95 31.14
CA LYS A 19 -12.98 -17.48 29.78
C LYS A 19 -12.11 -18.71 29.51
N LEU A 20 -10.84 -18.68 29.92
CA LEU A 20 -9.92 -19.82 29.81
C LEU A 20 -10.45 -21.03 30.57
N ILE A 21 -10.87 -20.83 31.83
CA ILE A 21 -11.48 -21.88 32.65
C ILE A 21 -12.68 -22.50 31.94
N ARG A 22 -13.58 -21.67 31.37
CA ARG A 22 -14.77 -22.18 30.66
C ARG A 22 -14.44 -22.94 29.38
N TYR A 23 -13.37 -22.56 28.67
CA TYR A 23 -13.00 -23.16 27.39
C TYR A 23 -12.13 -24.39 27.51
N ARG A 24 -11.42 -24.56 28.64
CA ARG A 24 -10.48 -25.67 28.85
C ARG A 24 -10.75 -26.46 30.13
N CYS A 25 -11.94 -26.36 30.73
CA CYS A 25 -12.25 -27.08 31.97
C CYS A 25 -12.10 -28.60 31.84
N ASP A 26 -12.27 -29.13 30.63
CA ASP A 26 -12.13 -30.53 30.25
C ASP A 26 -10.67 -30.98 30.07
N VAL A 27 -9.77 -30.04 29.77
CA VAL A 27 -8.34 -30.30 29.54
C VAL A 27 -7.48 -29.99 30.77
N LEU A 28 -7.92 -29.06 31.62
CA LEU A 28 -7.18 -28.63 32.81
C LEU A 28 -7.32 -29.63 33.95
N SER A 29 -6.26 -29.81 34.73
CA SER A 29 -6.32 -30.62 35.95
C SER A 29 -7.14 -29.92 37.05
N ASP A 30 -7.76 -30.70 37.94
CA ASP A 30 -8.53 -30.15 39.06
C ASP A 30 -7.70 -29.23 39.96
N ALA A 31 -6.41 -29.54 40.12
CA ALA A 31 -5.46 -28.71 40.85
C ALA A 31 -5.23 -27.35 40.17
N ALA A 32 -5.05 -27.33 38.85
CA ALA A 32 -4.87 -26.09 38.09
C ALA A 32 -6.14 -25.23 38.09
N LEU A 33 -7.32 -25.85 38.00
CA LEU A 33 -8.60 -25.16 38.11
C LEU A 33 -8.81 -24.52 39.48
N ALA A 34 -8.46 -25.23 40.55
CA ALA A 34 -8.52 -24.70 41.91
C ALA A 34 -7.57 -23.50 42.09
N ASP A 35 -6.35 -23.60 41.56
CA ASP A 35 -5.35 -22.53 41.67
C ASP A 35 -5.74 -21.27 40.90
N LEU A 36 -6.22 -21.42 39.65
CA LEU A 36 -6.73 -20.31 38.85
C LEU A 36 -7.91 -19.59 39.53
N ARG A 37 -8.88 -20.35 40.08
CA ARG A 37 -10.01 -19.76 40.83
C ARG A 37 -9.55 -19.02 42.07
N ARG A 38 -8.64 -19.60 42.84
CA ARG A 38 -8.05 -18.95 44.03
C ARG A 38 -7.33 -17.66 43.67
N GLN A 39 -6.58 -17.64 42.58
CA GLN A 39 -5.86 -16.44 42.15
C GLN A 39 -6.81 -15.35 41.63
N ILE A 40 -7.90 -15.72 40.94
CA ILE A 40 -8.97 -14.79 40.56
C ILE A 40 -9.58 -14.14 41.81
N GLU A 41 -9.97 -14.93 42.80
CA GLU A 41 -10.56 -14.42 44.06
C GLU A 41 -9.58 -13.49 44.80
N THR A 42 -8.29 -13.82 44.79
CA THR A 42 -7.24 -13.00 45.42
C THR A 42 -7.12 -11.64 44.72
N LEU A 43 -7.13 -11.61 43.38
CA LEU A 43 -7.09 -10.38 42.61
C LEU A 43 -8.36 -9.54 42.78
N GLU A 44 -9.53 -10.18 42.82
CA GLU A 44 -10.80 -9.51 43.10
C GLU A 44 -10.81 -8.84 44.48
N ARG A 45 -10.23 -9.51 45.49
CA ARG A 45 -10.08 -8.97 46.85
C ARG A 45 -9.18 -7.75 46.85
N SER A 46 -8.01 -7.79 46.22
CA SER A 46 -7.11 -6.64 46.10
C SER A 46 -7.78 -5.45 45.39
N ILE A 47 -8.62 -5.72 44.36
CA ILE A 47 -9.41 -4.67 43.70
C ILE A 47 -10.44 -4.05 44.64
N LYS A 48 -11.10 -4.86 45.48
CA LYS A 48 -12.11 -4.41 46.44
C LYS A 48 -11.49 -3.57 47.57
N GLU A 49 -10.34 -4.01 48.08
CA GLU A 49 -9.56 -3.33 49.13
C GLU A 49 -8.83 -2.08 48.61
N ARG A 50 -8.83 -1.86 47.28
CA ARG A 50 -8.14 -0.74 46.59
C ARG A 50 -6.63 -0.71 46.83
N ASP A 51 -6.03 -1.87 47.07
CA ASP A 51 -4.60 -2.05 47.20
C ASP A 51 -3.91 -2.05 45.83
N LEU A 52 -3.43 -0.89 45.37
CA LEU A 52 -2.84 -0.74 44.04
C LEU A 52 -1.56 -1.57 43.82
N PRO A 53 -0.61 -1.64 44.79
CA PRO A 53 0.51 -2.58 44.75
C PRO A 53 0.06 -4.04 44.60
N GLY A 54 -0.84 -4.51 45.47
CA GLY A 54 -1.34 -5.88 45.42
C GLY A 54 -2.08 -6.21 44.14
N VAL A 55 -2.83 -5.25 43.56
CA VAL A 55 -3.47 -5.43 42.24
C VAL A 55 -2.43 -5.67 41.15
N ARG A 56 -1.28 -4.99 41.16
CA ARG A 56 -0.24 -5.19 40.14
C ARG A 56 0.40 -6.57 40.28
N GLU A 57 0.88 -6.90 41.48
CA GLU A 57 1.54 -8.17 41.75
C GLU A 57 0.61 -9.37 41.49
N ASN A 58 -0.65 -9.29 41.93
CA ASN A 58 -1.62 -10.36 41.70
C ASN A 58 -2.08 -10.44 40.24
N SER A 59 -2.04 -9.33 39.48
CA SER A 59 -2.29 -9.35 38.03
C SER A 59 -1.16 -10.08 37.29
N GLU A 60 0.09 -9.80 37.63
CA GLU A 60 1.26 -10.47 37.02
C GLU A 60 1.26 -11.98 37.32
N ARG A 61 0.92 -12.37 38.57
CA ARG A 61 0.76 -13.79 38.94
C ARG A 61 -0.34 -14.48 38.14
N LEU A 62 -1.51 -13.84 38.00
CA LEU A 62 -2.62 -14.42 37.24
C LEU A 62 -2.29 -14.49 35.75
N ASP A 63 -1.60 -13.49 35.19
CA ASP A 63 -1.15 -13.50 33.80
C ASP A 63 -0.19 -14.67 33.52
N ALA A 64 0.77 -14.90 34.41
CA ALA A 64 1.71 -16.02 34.30
C ALA A 64 1.00 -17.39 34.31
N LEU A 65 0.05 -17.59 35.23
CA LEU A 65 -0.76 -18.82 35.29
C LEU A 65 -1.63 -19.00 34.04
N VAL A 66 -2.22 -17.92 33.52
CA VAL A 66 -3.01 -17.96 32.28
C VAL A 66 -2.12 -18.29 31.08
N ALA A 67 -0.91 -17.72 31.01
CA ALA A 67 0.04 -17.97 29.93
C ALA A 67 0.53 -19.42 29.90
N GLU A 68 0.78 -20.03 31.06
CA GLU A 68 1.16 -21.44 31.19
C GLU A 68 0.09 -22.38 30.62
N HIS A 69 -1.18 -22.07 30.89
CA HIS A 69 -2.33 -22.90 30.51
C HIS A 69 -2.97 -22.51 29.17
N SER A 70 -2.47 -21.44 28.55
CA SER A 70 -2.94 -20.93 27.25
C SER A 70 -1.74 -20.60 26.35
N PRO A 71 -1.00 -21.61 25.86
CA PRO A 71 0.10 -21.36 24.94
C PRO A 71 -0.40 -20.60 23.71
N SER A 72 0.31 -19.55 23.33
CA SER A 72 0.02 -18.83 22.10
C SER A 72 0.15 -19.81 20.93
N HIS A 73 -0.85 -19.82 20.05
CA HIS A 73 -0.79 -20.68 18.88
C HIS A 73 0.39 -20.20 18.03
N ARG A 74 1.41 -21.05 17.84
CA ARG A 74 2.62 -20.74 17.04
C ARG A 74 2.30 -20.17 15.66
N GLU A 75 1.12 -20.51 15.11
CA GLU A 75 0.67 -20.12 13.78
C GLU A 75 -0.04 -18.76 13.72
N ALA A 76 -0.25 -18.08 14.85
CA ALA A 76 -0.98 -16.80 14.87
C ALA A 76 -0.33 -15.74 13.95
N GLY A 77 1.00 -15.61 13.99
CA GLY A 77 1.73 -14.67 13.14
C GLY A 77 1.71 -15.05 11.66
N TRP A 78 1.74 -16.34 11.33
CA TRP A 78 1.67 -16.80 9.93
C TRP A 78 0.30 -16.50 9.32
N ARG A 79 -0.78 -16.77 10.06
CA ARG A 79 -2.15 -16.52 9.58
C ARG A 79 -2.40 -15.03 9.33
N GLU A 80 -1.94 -14.17 10.24
CA GLU A 80 -2.04 -12.72 10.10
C GLU A 80 -1.25 -12.21 8.88
N ASN A 81 -0.02 -12.69 8.68
CA ASN A 81 0.79 -12.33 7.52
C ASN A 81 0.15 -12.79 6.20
N CYS A 82 -0.43 -13.99 6.15
CA CYS A 82 -1.13 -14.48 4.96
C CYS A 82 -2.34 -13.61 4.61
N GLU A 83 -3.11 -13.17 5.60
CA GLU A 83 -4.23 -12.27 5.40
C GLU A 83 -3.76 -10.94 4.79
N VAL A 84 -2.71 -10.34 5.36
CA VAL A 84 -2.16 -9.08 4.88
C VAL A 84 -1.61 -9.20 3.46
N ILE A 85 -0.89 -10.28 3.14
CA ILE A 85 -0.36 -10.52 1.79
C ILE A 85 -1.50 -10.68 0.78
N LEU A 86 -2.55 -11.44 1.13
CA LEU A 86 -3.70 -11.63 0.25
C LEU A 86 -4.39 -10.30 -0.05
N VAL A 87 -4.65 -9.48 0.98
CA VAL A 87 -5.25 -8.15 0.82
C VAL A 87 -4.38 -7.26 -0.07
N ALA A 88 -3.05 -7.25 0.13
CA ALA A 88 -2.13 -6.46 -0.67
C ALA A 88 -2.16 -6.86 -2.17
N ILE A 89 -2.22 -8.17 -2.48
CA ILE A 89 -2.32 -8.66 -3.85
C ILE A 89 -3.62 -8.22 -4.51
N VAL A 90 -4.76 -8.36 -3.83
CA VAL A 90 -6.07 -7.97 -4.36
C VAL A 90 -6.11 -6.47 -4.67
N VAL A 91 -5.59 -5.64 -3.76
CA VAL A 91 -5.49 -4.19 -3.98
C VAL A 91 -4.58 -3.88 -5.16
N ALA A 92 -3.40 -4.51 -5.25
CA ALA A 92 -2.47 -4.28 -6.36
C ALA A 92 -3.08 -4.65 -7.72
N VAL A 93 -3.79 -5.78 -7.82
CA VAL A 93 -4.50 -6.19 -9.04
C VAL A 93 -5.62 -5.21 -9.37
N GLY A 94 -6.39 -4.76 -8.38
CA GLY A 94 -7.44 -3.77 -8.57
C GLY A 94 -6.90 -2.44 -9.10
N VAL A 95 -5.86 -1.89 -8.47
CA VAL A 95 -5.23 -0.64 -8.91
C VAL A 95 -4.71 -0.78 -10.34
N ARG A 96 -3.99 -1.86 -10.64
CA ARG A 96 -3.48 -2.12 -11.99
C ARG A 96 -4.59 -2.20 -13.03
N SER A 97 -5.66 -2.94 -12.72
CA SER A 97 -6.73 -3.24 -13.69
C SER A 97 -7.65 -2.05 -13.94
N TYR A 98 -8.00 -1.30 -12.88
CA TYR A 98 -8.99 -0.21 -12.97
C TYR A 98 -8.40 1.18 -13.18
N PHE A 99 -7.15 1.42 -12.76
CA PHE A 99 -6.53 2.74 -12.87
C PHE A 99 -5.41 2.79 -13.89
N ILE A 100 -4.61 1.74 -14.06
CA ILE A 100 -3.42 1.82 -14.92
C ILE A 100 -3.71 1.32 -16.34
N GLN A 101 -4.40 0.20 -16.49
CA GLN A 101 -4.69 -0.40 -17.80
C GLN A 101 -5.69 0.35 -18.70
N PRO A 102 -6.76 1.01 -18.22
CA PRO A 102 -7.74 1.65 -19.12
C PRO A 102 -7.19 2.89 -19.86
N PHE A 103 -6.05 3.43 -19.45
CA PHE A 103 -5.35 4.48 -20.20
C PHE A 103 -4.60 3.95 -21.45
N LYS A 104 -4.60 2.63 -21.69
CA LYS A 104 -3.91 1.97 -22.82
C LYS A 104 -4.82 1.67 -24.01
N ILE A 105 -6.07 2.16 -24.07
CA ILE A 105 -6.92 1.93 -25.25
C ILE A 105 -6.17 2.41 -26.48
N PRO A 106 -5.76 1.52 -27.41
CA PRO A 106 -5.03 1.93 -28.60
C PRO A 106 -6.00 2.69 -29.51
N THR A 107 -5.91 4.01 -29.48
CA THR A 107 -6.86 4.90 -30.16
C THR A 107 -6.72 4.87 -31.68
N GLY A 108 -5.64 4.27 -32.21
CA GLY A 108 -5.36 4.18 -33.65
C GLY A 108 -6.44 3.48 -34.48
N SER A 109 -7.13 2.47 -33.94
CA SER A 109 -8.21 1.77 -34.68
C SER A 109 -9.56 2.50 -34.62
N MET A 110 -9.70 3.53 -33.78
CA MET A 110 -10.93 4.30 -33.61
C MET A 110 -10.88 5.63 -34.36
N GLN A 111 -9.91 5.83 -35.26
CA GLN A 111 -9.89 6.99 -36.15
C GLN A 111 -11.04 6.89 -37.16
N PRO A 112 -11.76 7.99 -37.47
CA PRO A 112 -11.51 9.39 -37.12
C PRO A 112 -12.20 9.88 -35.82
N THR A 113 -12.85 9.00 -35.06
CA THR A 113 -13.69 9.37 -33.91
C THR A 113 -12.89 9.70 -32.65
N LEU A 114 -11.72 9.07 -32.46
CA LEU A 114 -10.89 9.31 -31.27
C LEU A 114 -9.41 9.40 -31.68
N ASN A 115 -8.96 10.63 -31.91
CA ASN A 115 -7.56 10.93 -32.21
C ASN A 115 -6.80 10.93 -30.87
N GLY A 116 -5.77 10.10 -30.74
CA GLY A 116 -4.95 10.00 -29.52
C GLY A 116 -4.09 11.24 -29.25
N ILE A 117 -2.79 11.05 -29.05
CA ILE A 117 -1.85 12.16 -28.88
C ILE A 117 -1.59 12.78 -30.26
N ILE A 118 -1.97 14.05 -30.45
CA ILE A 118 -1.73 14.82 -31.68
C ILE A 118 -0.65 15.87 -31.41
N GLY A 119 0.40 15.88 -32.22
CA GLY A 119 1.42 16.93 -32.24
C GLY A 119 0.98 18.09 -33.12
N HIS A 120 1.27 19.31 -32.68
CA HIS A 120 1.13 20.49 -33.53
C HIS A 120 2.46 21.26 -33.52
N PRO A 121 3.10 21.48 -34.68
CA PRO A 121 4.30 22.30 -34.74
C PRO A 121 3.96 23.73 -34.34
N SER A 122 4.74 24.29 -33.42
CA SER A 122 4.60 25.66 -32.96
C SER A 122 5.97 26.34 -32.94
N THR A 123 6.06 27.48 -33.60
CA THR A 123 7.25 28.35 -33.60
C THR A 123 7.29 29.29 -32.40
N LYS A 124 6.24 29.31 -31.57
CA LYS A 124 6.19 30.14 -30.36
C LYS A 124 6.98 29.48 -29.21
N PRO A 125 7.69 30.26 -28.37
CA PRO A 125 8.38 29.71 -27.21
C PRO A 125 7.40 29.03 -26.25
N ALA A 126 7.85 27.96 -25.60
CA ALA A 126 7.04 27.23 -24.64
C ALA A 126 6.63 28.15 -23.46
N PRO A 127 5.42 27.97 -22.89
CA PRO A 127 4.98 28.79 -21.77
C PRO A 127 5.83 28.51 -20.51
N ASN A 128 5.76 29.39 -19.51
CA ASN A 128 6.46 29.19 -18.23
C ASN A 128 6.12 27.83 -17.59
N ILE A 129 7.07 27.26 -16.85
CA ILE A 129 6.96 25.91 -16.23
C ILE A 129 5.67 25.76 -15.42
N LEU A 130 5.27 26.77 -14.63
CA LEU A 130 4.02 26.73 -13.85
C LEU A 130 2.78 26.58 -14.75
N ARG A 131 2.79 27.26 -15.89
CA ARG A 131 1.71 27.18 -16.87
C ARG A 131 1.73 25.84 -17.61
N GLN A 132 2.92 25.30 -17.93
CA GLN A 132 3.04 23.95 -18.49
C GLN A 132 2.47 22.89 -17.53
N ILE A 133 2.75 22.99 -16.23
CA ILE A 133 2.20 22.08 -15.23
C ILE A 133 0.68 22.20 -15.17
N ALA A 134 0.14 23.42 -15.13
CA ALA A 134 -1.31 23.64 -15.13
C ALA A 134 -1.97 23.10 -16.40
N GLU A 135 -1.40 23.37 -17.57
CA GLU A 135 -1.90 22.88 -18.86
C GLU A 135 -1.76 21.36 -18.99
N PHE A 136 -0.76 20.74 -18.36
CA PHE A 136 -0.63 19.29 -18.29
C PHE A 136 -1.75 18.67 -17.45
N PHE A 137 -2.03 19.20 -16.25
CA PHE A 137 -3.08 18.64 -15.39
C PHE A 137 -4.51 18.94 -15.89
N ILE A 138 -4.74 20.10 -16.51
CA ILE A 138 -6.08 20.54 -16.93
C ILE A 138 -6.39 20.06 -18.36
N LEU A 139 -5.44 20.20 -19.28
CA LEU A 139 -5.64 19.96 -20.72
C LEU A 139 -4.93 18.70 -21.22
N GLY A 140 -4.12 18.03 -20.39
CA GLY A 140 -3.28 16.91 -20.82
C GLY A 140 -2.20 17.31 -21.82
N ARG A 141 -1.86 18.60 -21.93
CA ARG A 141 -0.94 19.11 -22.94
C ARG A 141 0.49 18.99 -22.47
N ASN A 142 1.36 18.50 -23.36
CA ASN A 142 2.80 18.47 -23.15
C ASN A 142 3.53 19.32 -24.19
N TYR A 143 4.65 19.94 -23.80
CA TYR A 143 5.49 20.78 -24.64
C TYR A 143 6.87 20.14 -24.77
N ILE A 144 7.29 19.88 -26.00
CA ILE A 144 8.57 19.25 -26.29
C ILE A 144 9.34 20.18 -27.21
N ASN A 145 10.55 20.53 -26.82
CA ASN A 145 11.48 21.28 -27.65
C ASN A 145 12.85 20.59 -27.58
N VAL A 146 13.20 19.88 -28.64
CA VAL A 146 14.50 19.24 -28.80
C VAL A 146 15.18 19.90 -29.99
N VAL A 147 16.32 20.53 -29.73
CA VAL A 147 17.12 21.25 -30.74
C VAL A 147 18.40 20.49 -30.97
N ALA A 148 18.68 20.12 -32.22
CA ALA A 148 19.94 19.51 -32.60
C ALA A 148 21.07 20.56 -32.50
N PRO A 149 22.26 20.19 -31.99
CA PRO A 149 23.39 21.12 -31.89
C PRO A 149 23.99 21.48 -33.25
N GLU A 150 23.86 20.60 -34.24
CA GLU A 150 24.38 20.77 -35.60
C GLU A 150 23.34 20.31 -36.64
N ASP A 151 23.59 20.62 -37.92
CA ASP A 151 22.76 20.11 -39.03
C ASP A 151 22.95 18.58 -39.16
N GLU A 152 21.92 17.83 -38.79
CA GLU A 152 21.90 16.37 -38.76
C GLU A 152 20.72 15.82 -39.56
N SER A 153 20.89 14.68 -40.23
CA SER A 153 19.78 13.99 -40.90
C SER A 153 19.27 12.83 -40.05
N ILE A 154 17.95 12.64 -40.06
CA ILE A 154 17.25 11.58 -39.31
C ILE A 154 17.35 10.28 -40.11
N ARG A 155 17.84 9.21 -39.48
CA ARG A 155 17.91 7.88 -40.10
C ARG A 155 16.76 6.98 -39.70
N GLU A 156 16.41 6.98 -38.42
CA GLU A 156 15.43 6.05 -37.86
C GLU A 156 14.76 6.64 -36.62
N ILE A 157 13.49 6.30 -36.43
CA ILE A 157 12.73 6.61 -35.22
C ILE A 157 12.35 5.28 -34.57
N VAL A 158 12.87 5.01 -33.37
CA VAL A 158 12.63 3.75 -32.65
C VAL A 158 11.79 4.01 -31.41
N GLU A 159 10.61 3.39 -31.32
CA GLU A 159 9.77 3.45 -30.13
C GLU A 159 10.35 2.58 -29.00
N GLN A 160 10.48 3.16 -27.80
CA GLN A 160 10.91 2.51 -26.57
C GLN A 160 9.87 2.69 -25.47
N LYS A 161 9.41 1.56 -24.91
CA LYS A 161 8.45 1.55 -23.81
C LYS A 161 9.19 1.55 -22.48
N TYR A 162 9.14 2.67 -21.76
CA TYR A 162 9.68 2.76 -20.41
C TYR A 162 8.62 2.36 -19.37
N LEU A 163 9.01 1.46 -18.45
CA LEU A 163 8.16 0.93 -17.39
C LEU A 163 6.83 0.32 -17.90
N PHE A 164 6.82 -0.23 -19.12
CA PHE A 164 5.62 -0.69 -19.85
C PHE A 164 4.55 0.39 -20.15
N PHE A 165 4.61 1.59 -19.57
CA PHE A 165 3.54 2.61 -19.65
C PHE A 165 3.90 3.82 -20.51
N PHE A 166 5.14 4.30 -20.46
CA PHE A 166 5.56 5.54 -21.12
C PHE A 166 6.17 5.23 -22.49
N THR A 167 5.58 5.77 -23.55
CA THR A 167 6.10 5.66 -24.93
C THR A 167 7.08 6.80 -25.17
N TRP A 168 8.36 6.46 -25.21
CA TRP A 168 9.44 7.37 -25.60
C TRP A 168 9.92 6.96 -26.98
N SER A 169 10.13 7.90 -27.88
CA SER A 169 10.74 7.63 -29.18
C SER A 169 12.17 8.13 -29.18
N ARG A 170 13.08 7.27 -29.64
CA ARG A 170 14.47 7.63 -29.87
C ARG A 170 14.61 8.00 -31.35
N ILE A 171 14.95 9.26 -31.60
CA ILE A 171 15.29 9.77 -32.92
C ILE A 171 16.79 9.51 -33.11
N VAL A 172 17.15 8.62 -34.02
CA VAL A 172 18.54 8.29 -34.37
C VAL A 172 18.93 9.14 -35.57
N THR A 173 19.96 9.96 -35.38
CA THR A 173 20.53 10.83 -36.42
C THR A 173 21.89 10.31 -36.86
N ASP A 174 22.48 10.93 -37.89
CA ASP A 174 23.85 10.61 -38.34
C ASP A 174 24.93 10.80 -37.27
N ARG A 175 24.71 11.73 -36.32
CA ARG A 175 25.72 12.16 -35.34
C ARG A 175 25.35 11.84 -33.90
N GLY A 176 24.13 11.40 -33.62
CA GLY A 176 23.69 11.13 -32.26
C GLY A 176 22.32 10.47 -32.15
N ALA A 177 21.79 10.47 -30.93
CA ALA A 177 20.45 9.98 -30.64
C ALA A 177 19.76 10.92 -29.66
N HIS A 178 18.54 11.34 -29.99
CA HIS A 178 17.72 12.21 -29.16
C HIS A 178 16.52 11.43 -28.62
N LEU A 179 16.24 11.60 -27.32
CA LEU A 179 15.11 10.95 -26.67
C LEU A 179 13.94 11.92 -26.56
N VAL A 180 12.80 11.57 -27.15
CA VAL A 180 11.60 12.40 -27.20
C VAL A 180 10.43 11.67 -26.57
N TYR A 181 9.67 12.35 -25.71
CA TYR A 181 8.46 11.81 -25.12
C TYR A 181 7.26 11.98 -26.07
N ALA A 182 7.29 11.30 -27.22
CA ALA A 182 6.20 11.28 -28.18
C ALA A 182 6.11 9.89 -28.85
N PRO A 183 4.92 9.43 -29.27
CA PRO A 183 4.77 8.23 -30.10
C PRO A 183 5.43 8.39 -31.48
N ASP A 184 5.83 7.27 -32.08
CA ASP A 184 6.45 7.23 -33.41
C ASP A 184 5.55 7.84 -34.50
N ALA A 185 4.25 7.54 -34.47
CA ALA A 185 3.27 7.97 -35.46
C ALA A 185 3.11 9.50 -35.50
N THR A 186 3.27 10.16 -34.35
CA THR A 186 3.26 11.63 -34.27
C THR A 186 4.52 12.21 -34.90
N LEU A 187 5.66 11.56 -34.71
CA LEU A 187 6.95 12.05 -35.22
C LEU A 187 7.12 11.74 -36.71
N GLY A 188 6.74 10.55 -37.19
CA GLY A 188 6.83 10.19 -38.61
C GLY A 188 5.98 11.09 -39.51
N HIS A 189 4.78 11.49 -39.05
CA HIS A 189 3.95 12.46 -39.77
C HIS A 189 4.63 13.83 -39.93
N ASP A 190 5.28 14.32 -38.87
CA ASP A 190 5.86 15.66 -38.86
C ASP A 190 7.26 15.71 -39.51
N PHE A 191 8.03 14.62 -39.44
CA PHE A 191 9.36 14.51 -40.06
C PHE A 191 9.35 13.93 -41.48
N GLN A 192 8.20 13.44 -41.96
CA GLN A 192 8.06 12.77 -43.27
C GLN A 192 9.03 11.58 -43.47
N VAL A 193 9.25 10.80 -42.42
CA VAL A 193 10.08 9.58 -42.40
C VAL A 193 9.22 8.38 -42.07
#